data_AF-A0A1V4REU4-F1
#
_entry.id   AF-A0A1V4REU4-F1
#
_cell.length_a   1.000
_cell.length_b   1.000
_cell.length_c   1.000
_cell.angle_alpha   90.00
_cell.angle_beta   90.00
_cell.angle_gamma   90.00
#
_symmetry.space_group_name_H-M   'P 1'
#
loop_
_entity.id
_entity.type
_entity.pdbx_description
1 polymer ?
#
loop_
_entity_poly.entity_id
_entity_poly.type
_entity_poly.pdbx_seq_one_letter_code
_entity_poly.pdbx_strand_id
1 'polypeptide(L)'
;MIEIPFNAQSGFSINLRDKTDFSNSKLILVVNNPGYDFKVSTVLRDTSFFSNADNPIEVNTSLAGNASSYLEIPIDIDNNTEKNISIKRINQLRFTFYQRKAGSLPLLIKRIYLERR
;
A
#
# COMPACT_ATOMS: atom_id res chain seq x y z
N MET A 1 9.94 6.10 -9.95
CA MET A 1 9.74 7.18 -8.96
C MET A 1 8.33 7.72 -9.16
N ILE A 2 7.60 7.97 -8.08
CA ILE A 2 6.25 8.52 -8.10
C ILE A 2 6.33 9.88 -7.42
N GLU A 3 5.89 10.93 -8.10
CA GLU A 3 5.78 12.25 -7.50
C GLU A 3 4.35 12.46 -7.04
N ILE A 4 4.16 12.80 -5.75
CA ILE A 4 2.83 13.06 -5.19
C ILE A 4 2.73 14.57 -4.92
N PRO A 5 1.92 15.30 -5.69
CA PRO A 5 1.75 16.74 -5.50
C PRO A 5 1.11 17.09 -4.15
N PHE A 6 1.21 18.36 -3.75
CA PHE A 6 0.53 18.88 -2.57
C PHE A 6 -0.97 18.65 -2.66
N ASN A 7 -1.55 18.06 -1.61
CA ASN A 7 -2.98 17.83 -1.46
C ASN A 7 -3.60 17.02 -2.63
N ALA A 8 -2.79 16.18 -3.28
CA ALA A 8 -3.21 15.32 -4.37
C ALA A 8 -2.99 13.85 -4.04
N GLN A 9 -3.70 12.99 -4.79
CA GLN A 9 -3.51 11.55 -4.75
C GLN A 9 -2.71 11.13 -5.98
N SER A 10 -1.72 10.25 -5.79
CA SER A 10 -0.98 9.63 -6.89
C SER A 10 -0.66 8.20 -6.52
N GLY A 11 -0.56 7.31 -7.49
CA GLY A 11 -0.50 5.89 -7.19
C GLY A 11 -0.18 5.05 -8.39
N PHE A 12 -0.13 3.74 -8.16
CA PHE A 12 0.11 2.75 -9.19
C PHE A 12 -0.62 1.47 -8.84
N SER A 13 -0.70 0.57 -9.82
CA SER A 13 -1.22 -0.77 -9.60
C SER A 13 -0.24 -1.80 -10.11
N ILE A 14 -0.30 -2.98 -9.49
CA ILE A 14 0.49 -4.15 -9.83
C ILE A 14 -0.50 -5.26 -10.12
N ASN A 15 -0.41 -5.81 -11.31
CA ASN A 15 -1.10 -7.04 -11.65
C ASN A 15 -0.16 -8.21 -11.37
N LEU A 16 -0.62 -9.16 -10.57
CA LEU A 16 0.13 -10.37 -10.26
C LEU A 16 -0.03 -11.34 -11.43
N ARG A 17 1.08 -11.93 -11.88
CA ARG A 17 1.06 -12.95 -12.94
C ARG A 17 0.18 -14.14 -12.53
N ASP A 18 0.34 -14.57 -11.29
CA ASP A 18 -0.38 -15.68 -10.70
C ASP A 18 -1.24 -15.21 -9.51
N LYS A 19 -2.31 -15.95 -9.26
CA LYS A 19 -3.21 -15.73 -8.12
C LYS A 19 -2.42 -16.00 -6.85
N THR A 20 -2.40 -15.02 -5.96
CA THR A 20 -1.60 -15.10 -4.74
C THR A 20 -2.51 -15.13 -3.51
N ASP A 21 -2.17 -16.00 -2.56
CA ASP A 21 -2.87 -16.14 -1.29
C ASP A 21 -2.25 -15.23 -0.22
N PHE A 22 -2.99 -14.20 0.16
CA PHE A 22 -2.62 -13.21 1.17
C PHE A 22 -3.14 -13.58 2.57
N SER A 23 -3.80 -14.73 2.74
CA SER A 23 -4.25 -15.18 4.06
C SER A 23 -3.09 -15.31 5.04
N ASN A 24 -3.34 -14.94 6.30
CA ASN A 24 -2.37 -14.94 7.38
C ASN A 24 -1.03 -14.27 7.01
N SER A 25 -1.09 -13.23 6.18
CA SER A 25 0.10 -12.54 5.68
C SER A 25 -0.01 -11.05 5.93
N LYS A 26 1.15 -10.40 5.96
CA LYS A 26 1.30 -8.97 6.04
C LYS A 26 1.96 -8.48 4.76
N LEU A 27 1.37 -7.49 4.12
CA LEU A 27 1.95 -6.88 2.93
C LEU A 27 2.90 -5.77 3.38
N ILE A 28 4.17 -5.86 3.01
CA ILE A 28 5.18 -4.85 3.35
C ILE A 28 5.54 -4.08 2.08
N LEU A 29 5.33 -2.76 2.14
CA LEU A 29 5.73 -1.81 1.12
C LEU A 29 6.97 -1.05 1.59
N VAL A 30 8.11 -1.21 0.92
CA VAL A 30 9.36 -0.53 1.26
C VAL A 30 9.60 0.63 0.30
N VAL A 31 9.70 1.84 0.86
CA VAL A 31 9.96 3.07 0.11
C VAL A 31 11.16 3.83 0.66
N ASN A 32 11.76 4.73 -0.12
CA ASN A 32 12.71 5.70 0.47
C ASN A 32 12.01 6.51 1.57
N ASN A 33 12.75 6.88 2.61
CA ASN A 33 12.22 7.77 3.64
C ASN A 33 12.20 9.22 3.10
N PRO A 34 11.02 9.84 2.90
CA PRO A 34 10.96 11.20 2.37
C PRO A 34 11.11 12.28 3.45
N GLY A 35 11.16 11.90 4.74
CA GLY A 35 11.35 12.81 5.87
C GLY A 35 10.08 13.53 6.36
N TYR A 36 8.90 13.28 5.78
CA TYR A 36 7.62 13.81 6.28
C TYR A 36 6.46 12.84 6.07
N ASP A 37 5.48 12.91 6.95
CA ASP A 37 4.36 11.97 7.02
C ASP A 37 3.48 12.03 5.77
N PHE A 38 3.02 10.86 5.35
CA PHE A 38 2.07 10.67 4.26
C PHE A 38 1.16 9.48 4.54
N LYS A 39 0.04 9.40 3.82
CA LYS A 39 -0.92 8.30 3.89
C LYS A 39 -0.76 7.38 2.69
N VAL A 40 -0.89 6.08 2.92
CA VAL A 40 -1.03 5.05 1.88
C VAL A 40 -2.40 4.41 2.01
N SER A 41 -3.17 4.39 0.93
CA SER A 41 -4.42 3.64 0.82
C SER A 41 -4.18 2.47 -0.15
N THR A 42 -4.47 1.26 0.30
CA THR A 42 -4.23 0.02 -0.46
C THR A 42 -5.54 -0.67 -0.80
N VAL A 43 -5.73 -0.93 -2.09
CA VAL A 43 -6.85 -1.72 -2.61
C VAL A 43 -6.32 -3.04 -3.14
N LEU A 44 -6.92 -4.12 -2.68
CA LEU A 44 -6.75 -5.48 -3.15
C LEU A 44 -7.92 -5.77 -4.11
N ARG A 45 -7.65 -6.52 -5.17
CA ARG A 45 -8.70 -7.03 -6.06
C ARG A 45 -8.48 -8.53 -6.30
N ASP A 46 -9.58 -9.26 -6.33
CA ASP A 46 -9.60 -10.68 -6.64
C ASP A 46 -9.96 -10.96 -8.11
N THR A 47 -9.93 -12.25 -8.45
CA THR A 47 -10.21 -12.73 -9.81
C THR A 47 -11.64 -12.51 -10.29
N SER A 48 -12.56 -12.26 -9.37
CA SER A 48 -13.97 -12.01 -9.67
C SER A 48 -14.26 -10.50 -9.79
N PHE A 49 -13.21 -9.68 -9.90
CA PHE A 49 -13.25 -8.22 -9.95
C PHE A 49 -13.75 -7.55 -8.66
N PHE A 50 -14.00 -8.31 -7.60
CA PHE A 50 -14.32 -7.76 -6.29
C PHE A 50 -13.06 -7.15 -5.68
N SER A 51 -13.24 -6.05 -4.96
CA SER A 51 -12.15 -5.28 -4.37
C SER A 51 -12.63 -4.52 -3.16
N ASN A 52 -11.73 -4.24 -2.22
CA ASN A 52 -12.00 -3.32 -1.11
C ASN A 52 -11.84 -1.85 -1.50
N ALA A 53 -12.34 -1.47 -2.68
CA ALA A 53 -12.21 -0.10 -3.18
C ALA A 53 -13.08 0.89 -2.40
N ASP A 54 -14.20 0.40 -1.84
CA ASP A 54 -15.12 1.21 -1.03
C ASP A 54 -14.54 1.46 0.37
N ASN A 55 -13.79 0.50 0.91
CA ASN A 55 -13.03 0.66 2.15
C ASN A 55 -11.56 0.19 2.01
N PRO A 56 -10.70 1.01 1.39
CA PRO A 56 -9.28 0.69 1.22
C PRO A 56 -8.57 0.53 2.57
N ILE A 57 -7.53 -0.31 2.62
CA ILE A 57 -6.69 -0.44 3.82
C ILE A 57 -5.81 0.81 3.91
N GLU A 58 -6.02 1.64 4.92
CA GLU A 58 -5.30 2.90 5.09
C GLU A 58 -4.20 2.80 6.16
N VAL A 59 -3.01 3.29 5.83
CA VAL A 59 -1.86 3.38 6.74
C VAL A 59 -1.35 4.81 6.72
N ASN A 60 -1.32 5.45 7.90
CA ASN A 60 -0.63 6.73 8.08
C ASN A 60 0.81 6.44 8.51
N THR A 61 1.76 6.96 7.76
CA THR A 61 3.17 6.88 8.15
C THR A 61 3.47 7.88 9.25
N SER A 62 4.27 7.49 10.23
CA SER A 62 4.82 8.38 11.26
C SER A 62 6.33 8.30 11.17
N LEU A 63 6.96 9.40 10.76
CA LEU A 63 8.41 9.48 10.54
C LEU A 63 9.15 10.11 11.72
N ALA A 64 8.47 10.45 12.81
CA ALA A 64 9.08 11.04 14.00
C ALA A 64 10.23 10.17 14.52
N GLY A 65 11.47 10.66 14.39
CA GLY A 65 12.68 10.01 14.89
C GLY A 65 13.24 8.86 14.04
N ASN A 66 12.71 8.61 12.82
CA ASN A 66 13.22 7.53 11.97
C ASN A 66 14.39 8.01 11.09
N ALA A 67 15.62 7.61 11.45
CA ALA A 67 16.85 7.92 10.72
C ALA A 67 17.15 6.97 9.54
N SER A 68 16.32 5.93 9.31
CA SER A 68 16.55 4.98 8.22
C SER A 68 16.35 5.65 6.86
N SER A 69 17.21 5.31 5.89
CA SER A 69 17.07 5.74 4.49
C SER A 69 15.83 5.16 3.81
N TYR A 70 15.27 4.07 4.36
CA TYR A 70 14.08 3.42 3.85
C TYR A 70 13.04 3.23 4.96
N LEU A 71 11.78 3.41 4.58
CA LEU A 71 10.62 3.16 5.41
C LEU A 71 9.96 1.85 4.99
N GLU A 72 9.72 0.97 5.96
CA GLU A 72 8.85 -0.20 5.78
C GLU A 72 7.44 0.18 6.22
N ILE A 73 6.48 0.05 5.31
CA ILE A 73 5.08 0.37 5.53
C ILE A 73 4.32 -0.95 5.66
N PRO A 74 4.05 -1.39 6.89
CA PRO A 74 3.22 -2.56 7.13
C PRO A 74 1.76 -2.30 6.75
N ILE A 75 1.22 -3.14 5.87
CA ILE A 75 -0.20 -3.15 5.48
C ILE A 75 -0.80 -4.45 5.99
N ASP A 76 -1.55 -4.34 7.09
CA ASP A 76 -2.23 -5.47 7.71
C ASP A 76 -3.49 -5.83 6.93
N ILE A 77 -3.48 -7.02 6.35
CA ILE A 77 -4.62 -7.57 5.62
C ILE A 77 -5.37 -8.46 6.60
N ASP A 78 -6.54 -7.99 7.03
CA ASP A 78 -7.41 -8.80 7.88
C ASP A 78 -8.17 -9.82 7.01
N ASN A 79 -8.45 -11.00 7.57
CA ASN A 79 -9.35 -11.98 6.96
C ASN A 79 -10.78 -11.43 6.79
N ASN A 80 -11.11 -10.34 7.50
CA ASN A 80 -12.38 -9.61 7.39
C ASN A 80 -12.33 -8.40 6.43
N THR A 81 -11.26 -8.23 5.66
CA THR A 81 -11.18 -7.17 4.64
C THR A 81 -12.31 -7.38 3.64
N GLU A 82 -13.43 -6.67 3.81
CA GLU A 82 -14.71 -6.75 3.08
C GLU A 82 -15.26 -8.16 2.78
N LYS A 83 -16.53 -8.42 3.13
CA LYS A 83 -17.18 -9.75 2.93
C LYS A 83 -17.16 -10.27 1.48
N ASN A 84 -16.86 -9.42 0.49
CA ASN A 84 -17.00 -9.71 -0.93
C ASN A 84 -15.68 -10.00 -1.65
N ILE A 85 -14.51 -9.80 -1.03
CA ILE A 85 -13.21 -10.08 -1.66
C ILE A 85 -12.58 -11.37 -1.12
N SER A 86 -12.09 -12.23 -2.02
CA SER A 86 -11.33 -13.42 -1.65
C SER A 86 -9.84 -13.13 -1.53
N ILE A 87 -9.34 -12.92 -0.30
CA ILE A 87 -7.90 -12.70 -0.03
C ILE A 87 -7.00 -13.89 -0.42
N LYS A 88 -7.58 -15.06 -0.68
CA LYS A 88 -6.85 -16.26 -1.14
C LYS A 88 -6.51 -16.21 -2.63
N ARG A 89 -7.13 -15.31 -3.40
CA ARG A 89 -7.04 -15.26 -4.86
C ARG A 89 -6.87 -13.83 -5.37
N ILE A 90 -6.01 -13.06 -4.72
CA ILE A 90 -5.69 -11.71 -5.14
C ILE A 90 -4.90 -11.77 -6.45
N ASN A 91 -5.27 -10.91 -7.40
CA ASN A 91 -4.62 -10.78 -8.70
C ASN A 91 -4.13 -9.36 -9.00
N GLN A 92 -4.56 -8.36 -8.21
CA GLN A 92 -4.13 -6.99 -8.37
C GLN A 92 -4.01 -6.29 -7.01
N LEU A 93 -2.97 -5.47 -6.90
CA LEU A 93 -2.73 -4.54 -5.80
C LEU A 93 -2.75 -3.12 -6.37
N ARG A 94 -3.40 -2.18 -5.70
CA ARG A 94 -3.32 -0.75 -6.01
C ARG A 94 -2.89 0.01 -4.77
N PHE A 95 -1.86 0.82 -4.92
CA PHE A 95 -1.37 1.72 -3.88
C PHE A 95 -1.64 3.15 -4.31
N THR A 96 -2.31 3.90 -3.44
CA THR A 96 -2.56 5.33 -3.61
C THR A 96 -1.91 6.05 -2.45
N PHE A 97 -1.07 7.03 -2.75
CA PHE A 97 -0.37 7.85 -1.78
C PHE A 97 -1.02 9.23 -1.74
N TYR A 98 -1.07 9.80 -0.55
CA TYR A 98 -1.60 11.13 -0.30
C TYR A 98 -0.74 11.86 0.72
N GLN A 99 -0.50 13.14 0.48
CA GLN A 99 0.29 13.97 1.39
C GLN A 99 -0.31 15.38 1.51
N ARG A 100 -0.20 15.96 2.71
CA ARG A 100 -0.75 17.28 3.06
C ARG A 100 0.30 18.37 3.19
N LYS A 101 1.58 18.04 3.04
CA LYS A 101 2.66 19.01 3.19
C LYS A 101 2.86 19.76 1.88
N ALA A 102 3.15 21.06 1.96
CA ALA A 102 3.45 21.85 0.78
C ALA A 102 4.70 21.29 0.08
N GLY A 103 4.65 21.21 -1.26
CA GLY A 103 5.71 20.62 -2.10
C GLY A 103 5.29 19.31 -2.78
N SER A 104 6.20 18.72 -3.56
CA SER A 104 6.05 17.37 -4.10
C SER A 104 6.74 16.36 -3.18
N LEU A 105 6.15 15.17 -3.08
CA LEU A 105 6.71 14.05 -2.32
C LEU A 105 7.24 13.00 -3.31
N PRO A 106 8.56 12.93 -3.55
CA PRO A 106 9.14 11.90 -4.41
C PRO A 106 9.27 10.59 -3.65
N LEU A 107 8.51 9.57 -4.07
CA LEU A 107 8.60 8.21 -3.55
C LEU A 107 9.24 7.27 -4.57
N LEU A 108 10.21 6.51 -4.08
CA LEU A 108 10.85 5.39 -4.75
C LEU A 108 10.41 4.11 -4.06
N ILE A 109 9.72 3.25 -4.81
CA ILE A 109 9.36 1.91 -4.35
C ILE A 109 10.60 1.02 -4.48
N LYS A 110 11.17 0.60 -3.35
CA LYS A 110 12.34 -0.30 -3.32
C LYS A 110 11.90 -1.75 -3.45
N ARG A 111 10.89 -2.15 -2.67
CA ARG A 111 10.45 -3.54 -2.59
C ARG A 111 9.00 -3.62 -2.14
N ILE A 112 8.32 -4.66 -2.61
CA ILE A 112 7.00 -5.07 -2.13
C ILE A 112 7.09 -6.57 -1.89
N TYR A 113 6.72 -7.02 -0.69
CA TYR A 113 6.76 -8.44 -0.35
C TYR A 113 5.68 -8.79 0.67
N LEU A 114 5.39 -10.08 0.76
CA LEU A 114 4.53 -10.64 1.78
C LEU A 114 5.37 -11.29 2.86
N GLU A 115 5.00 -11.04 4.11
CA GLU A 115 5.56 -11.68 5.30
C GLU A 115 4.47 -12.57 5.91
N ARG A 116 4.78 -13.85 6.16
CA ARG A 116 3.85 -14.78 6.81
C ARG A 116 3.83 -14.52 8.31
N ARG A 117 2.64 -14.53 8.90
CA ARG A 117 2.44 -14.43 10.35
C ARG A 117 2.72 -15.75 11.05
#